data_AF-A0A7R8W181-F1
#
_entry.id   AF-A0A7R8W181-F1
#
_cell.length_a   1.000
_cell.length_b   1.000
_cell.length_c   1.000
_cell.angle_alpha   90.00
_cell.angle_beta   90.00
_cell.angle_gamma   90.00
#
_symmetry.space_group_name_H-M   'P 1'
#
loop_
_entity.id
_entity.type
_entity.pdbx_description
1 polymer ?
#
loop_
_entity_poly.entity_id
_entity_poly.type
_entity_poly.pdbx_seq_one_letter_code
_entity_poly.pdbx_strand_id
1 'polypeptide(L)'
;RVRLIGLEVSGVTTASFQDKSLFLESLVLDLTIQRYEGNLENMMGDEKLSQLINRMLNDSLLDVLNYFKTDISKVMSKKVLDLGNGYLKEMSFSRDDILSWLPGGSHVRNTWNTLVG
;
A
#
# COMPACT_ATOMS: atom_id res chain seq x y z
N ARG A 1 -1.36 21.36 -14.04
CA ARG A 1 -1.15 20.68 -12.74
C ARG A 1 -2.29 19.69 -12.47
N VAL A 2 -1.97 18.47 -12.05
CA VAL A 2 -2.95 17.41 -11.77
C VAL A 2 -2.83 16.99 -10.31
N ARG A 3 -3.96 16.81 -9.61
CA ARG A 3 -4.00 16.38 -8.20
C ARG A 3 -5.16 15.42 -7.95
N LEU A 4 -4.91 14.46 -7.06
CA LEU A 4 -5.95 13.66 -6.41
C LEU A 4 -6.10 14.18 -4.98
N ILE A 5 -7.32 14.47 -4.57
CA ILE A 5 -7.67 15.00 -3.26
C ILE A 5 -8.51 13.96 -2.53
N GLY A 6 -8.16 13.70 -1.27
CA GLY A 6 -8.81 12.67 -0.46
C GLY A 6 -8.58 11.27 -1.04
N LEU A 7 -7.35 10.98 -1.49
CA LEU A 7 -6.93 9.61 -1.77
C LEU A 7 -6.77 8.88 -0.44
N GLU A 8 -7.66 7.94 -0.18
CA GLU A 8 -7.58 7.02 0.94
C GLU A 8 -7.17 5.65 0.41
N VAL A 9 -6.18 5.04 1.06
CA VAL A 9 -5.73 3.69 0.76
C VAL A 9 -5.95 2.87 2.02
N SER A 10 -6.81 1.87 1.93
CA SER A 10 -7.00 0.89 2.99
C SER A 10 -6.55 -0.48 2.48
N GLY A 11 -6.25 -1.41 3.38
CA GLY A 11 -5.88 -2.73 2.96
C GLY A 11 -5.88 -3.76 4.07
N VAL A 12 -6.07 -5.00 3.66
CA VAL A 12 -5.95 -6.17 4.53
C VAL A 12 -4.76 -6.98 4.06
N THR A 13 -3.89 -7.33 5.00
CA THR A 13 -2.71 -8.14 4.74
C THR A 13 -2.74 -9.38 5.60
N THR A 14 -2.27 -10.50 5.05
CA THR A 14 -1.97 -11.71 5.81
C THR A 14 -0.47 -11.90 5.78
N ALA A 15 0.11 -12.03 6.97
CA ALA A 15 1.54 -12.28 7.13
C ALA A 15 1.73 -13.56 7.95
N SER A 16 2.78 -14.29 7.62
CA SER A 16 3.17 -15.48 8.36
C SER A 16 4.67 -15.54 8.56
N PHE A 17 5.06 -16.41 9.48
CA PHE A 17 6.42 -16.53 9.94
C PHE A 17 6.93 -17.93 9.59
N GLN A 18 7.96 -17.99 8.74
CA GLN A 18 8.58 -19.24 8.32
C GLN A 18 10.10 -19.09 8.37
N ASP A 19 10.79 -20.08 8.93
CA ASP A 19 12.26 -20.17 8.94
C ASP A 19 13.00 -18.92 9.45
N LYS A 20 12.44 -18.26 10.47
CA LYS A 20 12.94 -17.00 11.07
C LYS A 20 12.72 -15.74 10.23
N SER A 21 11.91 -15.82 9.18
CA SER A 21 11.57 -14.69 8.32
C SER A 21 10.07 -14.43 8.35
N LEU A 22 9.72 -13.15 8.48
CA LEU A 22 8.36 -12.67 8.26
C LEU A 22 8.15 -12.53 6.75
N PHE A 23 7.03 -13.00 6.23
CA PHE A 23 6.63 -12.74 4.86
C PHE A 23 5.14 -12.43 4.78
N LEU A 24 4.78 -11.59 3.82
CA LEU A 24 3.41 -11.27 3.47
C LEU A 24 2.92 -12.32 2.47
N GLU A 25 1.86 -13.04 2.82
CA GLU A 25 1.21 -14.04 1.97
C GLU A 25 0.27 -13.40 0.97
N SER A 26 -0.49 -12.41 1.42
CA SER A 26 -1.47 -11.72 0.58
C SER A 26 -1.66 -10.27 1.06
N LEU A 27 -1.98 -9.40 0.12
CA LEU A 27 -2.30 -8.00 0.37
C LEU A 27 -3.41 -7.58 -0.58
N VAL A 28 -4.54 -7.14 -0.04
CA VAL A 28 -5.66 -6.58 -0.81
C VAL A 28 -5.79 -5.11 -0.43
N LEU A 29 -5.53 -4.22 -1.38
CA LEU A 29 -5.66 -2.77 -1.22
C LEU A 29 -6.98 -2.29 -1.82
N ASP A 30 -7.69 -1.43 -1.10
CA ASP A 30 -8.81 -0.66 -1.60
C ASP A 30 -8.45 0.82 -1.69
N LEU A 31 -8.74 1.42 -2.85
CA LEU A 31 -8.38 2.80 -3.19
C LEU A 31 -9.63 3.65 -3.28
N THR A 32 -9.81 4.62 -2.40
CA THR A 32 -10.94 5.56 -2.49
C THR A 32 -10.43 6.94 -2.87
N ILE A 33 -11.03 7.53 -3.91
CA ILE A 33 -10.67 8.85 -4.40
C ILE A 33 -11.89 9.74 -4.24
N GLN A 34 -11.79 10.74 -3.38
CA GLN A 34 -12.91 11.66 -3.16
C GLN A 34 -13.05 12.69 -4.28
N ARG A 35 -11.93 13.23 -4.76
CA ARG A 35 -11.95 14.27 -5.78
C ARG A 35 -10.71 14.26 -6.66
N TYR A 36 -10.90 14.57 -7.93
CA TYR A 36 -9.84 14.91 -8.86
C TYR A 36 -9.84 16.42 -9.14
N GLU A 37 -8.66 17.02 -9.24
CA GLU A 37 -8.47 18.38 -9.72
C GLU A 37 -7.38 18.42 -10.79
N GLY A 38 -7.80 18.60 -12.03
CA GLY A 38 -6.93 18.83 -13.18
C GLY A 38 -7.06 20.26 -13.70
N ASN A 39 -5.92 20.92 -13.87
CA ASN A 39 -5.81 22.15 -14.64
C ASN A 39 -4.71 21.99 -15.68
N LEU A 40 -5.10 21.67 -16.91
CA LEU A 40 -4.26 21.67 -18.10
C LEU A 40 -4.32 23.08 -18.72
N GLU A 41 -3.16 23.65 -18.98
CA GLU A 41 -3.04 24.99 -19.55
C GLU A 41 -2.43 24.90 -20.95
N ASN A 42 -2.82 25.84 -21.81
CA ASN A 42 -2.24 26.03 -23.15
C ASN A 42 -2.24 24.76 -24.03
N MET A 43 -3.27 23.91 -23.90
CA MET A 43 -3.43 22.72 -24.74
C MET A 43 -3.55 23.14 -26.20
N MET A 44 -2.56 22.73 -27.00
CA MET A 44 -2.45 23.07 -28.42
C MET A 44 -2.50 24.58 -28.72
N GLY A 45 -2.13 25.43 -27.76
CA GLY A 45 -2.21 26.88 -27.92
C GLY A 45 -3.62 27.47 -27.80
N ASP A 46 -4.63 26.67 -27.43
CA ASP A 46 -6.02 27.11 -27.32
C ASP A 46 -6.52 27.01 -25.86
N GLU A 47 -6.84 28.18 -25.30
CA GLU A 47 -7.33 28.31 -23.93
C GLU A 47 -8.77 27.77 -23.78
N LYS A 48 -9.63 27.90 -24.79
CA LYS A 48 -10.99 27.35 -24.77
C LYS A 48 -10.96 25.83 -24.83
N LEU A 49 -10.08 25.26 -25.64
CA LEU A 49 -9.86 23.82 -25.68
C LEU A 49 -9.38 23.31 -24.31
N SER A 50 -8.43 24.02 -23.70
CA SER A 50 -7.93 23.70 -22.36
C SER A 50 -9.06 23.73 -21.31
N GLN A 51 -9.90 24.76 -21.33
CA GLN A 51 -11.05 24.89 -20.43
C GLN A 51 -12.07 23.75 -20.63
N LEU A 52 -12.38 23.40 -21.88
CA LEU A 52 -13.32 22.34 -22.21
C LEU A 52 -12.82 20.98 -21.73
N ILE A 53 -11.54 20.66 -22.01
CA ILE A 53 -10.92 19.39 -21.59
C ILE A 53 -10.84 19.34 -20.06
N ASN A 54 -10.48 20.43 -19.39
CA ASN A 54 -10.47 20.47 -17.93
C ASN A 54 -11.85 20.23 -17.34
N ARG A 55 -12.91 20.81 -17.89
CA ARG A 55 -14.28 20.54 -17.44
C ARG A 55 -14.62 19.07 -17.61
N MET A 56 -14.38 18.51 -18.80
CA MET A 56 -14.64 17.09 -19.07
C MET A 56 -13.86 16.15 -18.15
N LEU A 57 -12.58 16.43 -17.90
CA LEU A 57 -11.75 15.61 -17.01
C LEU A 57 -12.19 15.73 -15.55
N ASN A 58 -12.52 16.92 -15.07
CA ASN A 58 -12.98 17.08 -13.70
C ASN A 58 -14.35 16.40 -13.46
N ASP A 59 -15.21 16.35 -14.48
CA ASP A 59 -16.53 15.73 -14.38
C ASP A 59 -16.47 14.20 -14.55
N SER A 60 -15.68 13.68 -15.50
CA SER A 60 -15.72 12.26 -15.88
C SER A 60 -14.56 11.41 -15.35
N LEU A 61 -13.43 12.01 -14.96
CA LEU A 61 -12.25 11.22 -14.59
C LEU A 61 -12.46 10.46 -13.28
N LEU A 62 -13.27 10.97 -12.35
CA LEU A 62 -13.67 10.24 -11.15
C LEU A 62 -14.37 8.92 -11.50
N ASP A 63 -15.30 8.95 -12.45
CA ASP A 63 -16.02 7.76 -12.90
C ASP A 63 -15.08 6.76 -13.60
N VAL A 64 -14.16 7.26 -14.42
CA VAL A 64 -13.12 6.43 -15.05
C VAL A 64 -12.23 5.79 -14.00
N LEU A 65 -11.78 6.55 -13.00
CA LEU A 65 -10.95 6.04 -11.91
C LEU A 65 -11.70 5.01 -11.06
N ASN A 66 -12.99 5.22 -10.81
CA ASN A 66 -13.86 4.26 -10.11
C ASN A 66 -14.07 2.99 -10.93
N TYR A 67 -14.23 3.10 -12.25
CA TYR A 67 -14.34 1.95 -13.15
C TYR A 67 -13.08 1.09 -13.13
N PHE A 68 -11.90 1.71 -13.19
CA PHE A 68 -10.61 1.00 -13.14
C PHE A 68 -10.10 0.70 -11.74
N LYS A 69 -10.80 1.16 -10.69
CA LYS A 69 -10.37 1.06 -9.28
C LYS A 69 -9.94 -0.36 -8.93
N THR A 70 -10.76 -1.35 -9.26
CA THR A 70 -10.50 -2.76 -8.95
C THR A 70 -9.20 -3.26 -9.58
N ASP A 71 -8.93 -2.90 -10.83
CA ASP A 71 -7.72 -3.35 -11.54
C ASP A 71 -6.48 -2.61 -11.06
N ILE A 72 -6.59 -1.30 -10.81
CA ILE A 72 -5.52 -0.50 -10.19
C ILE A 72 -5.18 -1.08 -8.81
N SER A 73 -6.19 -1.37 -7.99
CA SER A 73 -6.05 -1.99 -6.67
C SER A 73 -5.31 -3.33 -6.76
N LYS A 74 -5.69 -4.22 -7.69
CA LYS A 74 -5.00 -5.51 -7.88
C LYS A 74 -3.53 -5.35 -8.25
N VAL A 75 -3.22 -4.46 -9.19
CA VAL A 75 -1.85 -4.20 -9.63
C VAL A 75 -1.02 -3.60 -8.50
N MET A 76 -1.58 -2.61 -7.79
CA MET A 76 -0.93 -1.98 -6.64
C MET A 76 -0.70 -2.98 -5.51
N SER A 77 -1.71 -3.78 -5.16
CA SER A 77 -1.62 -4.88 -4.19
C SER A 77 -0.42 -5.78 -4.45
N LYS A 78 -0.30 -6.29 -5.68
CA LYS A 78 0.80 -7.18 -6.05
C LYS A 78 2.15 -6.48 -5.91
N LYS A 79 2.27 -5.26 -6.42
CA LYS A 79 3.53 -4.52 -6.38
C LYS A 79 3.96 -4.17 -4.96
N VAL A 80 3.01 -3.76 -4.10
CA VAL A 80 3.30 -3.47 -2.69
C VAL A 80 3.63 -4.74 -1.92
N LEU A 81 2.98 -5.88 -2.23
CA LEU A 81 3.31 -7.19 -1.67
C LEU A 81 4.76 -7.58 -2.00
N ASP A 82 5.15 -7.47 -3.28
CA ASP A 82 6.49 -7.81 -3.74
C ASP A 82 7.56 -6.91 -3.09
N LEU A 83 7.31 -5.60 -3.02
CA LEU A 83 8.20 -4.64 -2.36
C LEU A 83 8.28 -4.89 -0.85
N GLY A 84 7.14 -5.13 -0.20
CA GLY A 84 7.07 -5.43 1.23
C GLY A 84 7.87 -6.69 1.57
N ASN A 85 7.70 -7.75 0.79
CA ASN A 85 8.50 -8.97 0.93
C ASN A 85 9.98 -8.75 0.62
N GLY A 86 10.32 -7.84 -0.31
CA GLY A 86 11.70 -7.41 -0.54
C GLY A 86 12.33 -6.81 0.73
N TYR A 87 11.68 -5.83 1.35
CA TYR A 87 12.16 -5.22 2.59
C TYR A 87 12.21 -6.21 3.76
N LEU A 88 11.19 -7.07 3.91
CA LEU A 88 11.15 -8.06 4.98
C LEU A 88 12.25 -9.13 4.84
N LYS A 89 12.70 -9.44 3.63
CA LYS A 89 13.84 -10.35 3.40
C LYS A 89 15.17 -9.74 3.81
N GLU A 90 15.32 -8.43 3.64
CA GLU A 90 16.51 -7.69 4.10
C GLU A 90 16.53 -7.52 5.62
N MET A 91 15.36 -7.62 6.27
CA MET A 91 15.26 -7.63 7.72
C MET A 91 15.55 -9.04 8.27
N SER A 92 16.77 -9.24 8.79
CA SER A 92 17.07 -10.40 9.61
C SER A 92 16.46 -10.24 11.00
N PHE A 93 15.33 -10.89 11.26
CA PHE A 93 14.75 -10.90 12.60
C PHE A 93 15.54 -11.87 13.48
N SER A 94 16.18 -11.36 14.53
CA SER A 94 16.80 -12.24 15.52
C SER A 94 15.70 -12.95 16.33
N ARG A 95 16.04 -14.11 16.89
CA ARG A 95 15.16 -14.84 17.81
C ARG A 95 14.66 -13.95 18.94
N ASP A 96 15.50 -13.03 19.42
CA ASP A 96 15.19 -12.14 20.51
C ASP A 96 14.19 -11.04 20.14
N ASP A 97 14.19 -10.61 18.88
CA ASP A 97 13.23 -9.63 18.36
C ASP A 97 11.82 -10.22 18.31
N ILE A 98 11.69 -11.46 17.82
CA ILE A 98 10.41 -12.17 17.73
C ILE A 98 9.85 -12.48 19.12
N LEU A 99 10.71 -12.93 20.04
CA LEU A 99 10.30 -13.24 21.42
C LEU A 99 9.84 -11.99 22.18
N SER A 100 10.36 -10.81 21.85
CA SER A 100 9.94 -9.55 22.49
C SER A 100 8.51 -9.13 22.13
N TRP A 101 7.96 -9.66 21.04
CA TRP A 101 6.61 -9.35 20.57
C TRP A 101 5.53 -10.22 21.19
N LEU A 102 5.91 -11.31 21.88
CA LEU A 102 4.97 -12.16 22.60
C LEU A 102 4.65 -11.57 23.98
N PRO A 103 3.39 -11.56 24.42
CA PRO A 103 3.03 -11.14 25.77
C PRO A 103 3.74 -12.05 26.79
N GLY A 104 4.71 -11.50 27.53
CA GLY A 104 5.55 -12.24 28.47
C GLY A 104 6.91 -12.71 27.93
N GLY A 105 7.38 -12.19 26.78
CA GLY A 105 8.63 -12.57 26.12
C GLY A 105 9.90 -12.61 27.00
N SER A 106 9.96 -11.79 28.05
CA SER A 106 11.05 -11.81 29.04
C SER A 106 11.06 -13.08 29.92
N HIS A 107 9.89 -13.63 30.25
CA HIS A 107 9.78 -14.87 31.04
C HIS A 107 10.13 -16.11 30.22
N VAL A 108 9.72 -16.16 28.95
CA VAL A 108 10.03 -17.27 28.03
C VAL A 108 11.52 -17.32 27.69
N ARG A 109 12.18 -16.16 27.56
CA ARG A 109 13.64 -16.06 27.37
C ARG A 109 14.40 -16.69 28.53
N ASN A 110 13.97 -16.44 29.77
CA ASN A 110 14.63 -16.94 30.97
C ASN A 110 14.43 -18.45 31.20
N THR A 111 13.23 -18.99 30.94
CA THR A 111 12.98 -20.44 31.06
C THR A 111 13.66 -21.25 29.94
N TRP A 112 13.80 -20.70 28.74
CA TRP A 112 14.50 -21.42 27.67
C TRP A 112 16.02 -21.48 27.88
N ASN A 113 16.63 -20.38 28.32
CA ASN A 113 18.09 -20.34 28.57
C ASN A 113 18.54 -21.24 29.73
N THR A 114 17.61 -21.60 30.64
CA THR A 114 17.87 -22.53 31.75
C THR A 114 17.64 -24.00 31.37
N LEU A 115 16.90 -24.28 30.28
CA LEU A 115 16.58 -25.65 29.85
C LEU A 115 17.50 -26.17 28.72
N VAL A 116 18.16 -25.29 27.98
CA VAL A 116 19.00 -25.64 26.82
C VAL A 116 20.45 -25.17 26.99
N GLY A 117 20.81 -24.76 28.21
CA GLY A 117 22.19 -24.51 28.63
C GLY A 117 22.88 -25.79 29.10
#